data_AF-A0A1Y5S486-F1
#
_entry.id   AF-A0A1Y5S486-F1
#
_cell.length_a   1.000
_cell.length_b   1.000
_cell.length_c   1.000
_cell.angle_alpha   90.00
_cell.angle_beta   90.00
_cell.angle_gamma   90.00
#
_symmetry.space_group_name_H-M   'P 1'
#
loop_
_entity.id
_entity.type
_entity.pdbx_description
1 polymer ?
#
loop_
_entity_poly.entity_id
_entity_poly.type
_entity_poly.pdbx_seq_one_letter_code
_entity_poly.pdbx_strand_id
1 'polypeptide(L)'
;MSAKLDQIQQLLPMLDMVYRAKQSHLQNAARRVQELRTQLAELDRPVSECFDDPSTRAGANLLWETWVIDRKKKINQEMAHAARDREEAKAKVAQALAKLEAARAVYEDVLREHLRSKDRRASW
;
A
#
# COMPACT_ATOMS: atom_id res chain seq x y z
N MET A 1 -12.99 -10.69 35.48
CA MET A 1 -12.52 -11.31 34.22
C MET A 1 -11.12 -11.86 34.46
N SER A 2 -10.67 -12.85 33.68
CA SER A 2 -9.28 -13.32 33.75
C SER A 2 -8.36 -12.23 33.20
N ALA A 3 -7.28 -11.89 33.90
CA ALA A 3 -6.32 -10.86 33.45
C ALA A 3 -5.79 -11.10 32.02
N LYS A 4 -5.74 -12.36 31.58
CA LYS A 4 -5.36 -12.73 30.20
C LYS A 4 -6.40 -12.28 29.16
N LEU A 5 -7.69 -12.40 29.48
CA LEU A 5 -8.77 -12.01 28.58
C LEU A 5 -8.76 -10.49 28.37
N ASP A 6 -8.59 -9.73 29.45
CA ASP A 6 -8.56 -8.27 29.41
C ASP A 6 -7.36 -7.75 28.60
N GLN A 7 -6.18 -8.38 28.75
CA GLN A 7 -4.98 -8.05 27.97
C GLN A 7 -5.17 -8.27 26.46
N ILE A 8 -5.73 -9.41 26.06
CA ILE A 8 -5.96 -9.70 24.63
C ILE A 8 -7.04 -8.77 24.05
N GLN A 9 -8.08 -8.47 24.82
CA GLN A 9 -9.13 -7.55 24.41
C GLN A 9 -8.58 -6.13 24.16
N GLN A 10 -7.59 -5.69 24.93
CA GLN A 10 -6.89 -4.41 24.70
C GLN A 10 -5.92 -4.45 23.51
N LEU A 11 -5.32 -5.61 23.23
CA LEU A 11 -4.36 -5.78 22.13
C LEU A 11 -5.02 -5.76 20.74
N LEU A 12 -6.21 -6.34 20.62
CA LEU A 12 -6.96 -6.42 19.35
C LEU A 12 -7.15 -5.07 18.62
N PRO A 13 -7.64 -3.99 19.27
CA PRO A 13 -7.79 -2.70 18.59
C PRO A 13 -6.44 -2.11 18.17
N MET A 14 -5.36 -2.33 18.94
CA MET A 14 -4.03 -1.87 18.53
C MET A 14 -3.53 -2.58 17.27
N LEU A 15 -3.74 -3.89 17.18
CA LEU A 15 -3.38 -4.67 15.99
C LEU A 15 -4.24 -4.28 14.77
N ASP A 16 -5.54 -4.00 14.99
CA ASP A 16 -6.43 -3.51 13.94
C ASP A 16 -5.97 -2.14 13.40
N MET A 17 -5.59 -1.22 14.29
CA MET A 17 -5.01 0.07 13.89
C MET A 17 -3.72 -0.09 13.08
N VAL A 18 -2.82 -0.98 13.50
CA VAL A 18 -1.59 -1.26 12.77
C VAL A 18 -1.91 -1.83 11.38
N TYR A 19 -2.86 -2.77 11.29
CA TYR A 19 -3.30 -3.34 10.01
C TYR A 19 -3.84 -2.26 9.07
N ARG A 20 -4.76 -1.40 9.55
CA ARG A 20 -5.31 -0.28 8.77
C ARG A 20 -4.21 0.70 8.31
N ALA A 21 -3.24 1.00 9.17
CA ALA A 21 -2.12 1.85 8.81
C ALA A 21 -1.27 1.22 7.68
N LYS A 22 -1.03 -0.10 7.73
CA LYS A 22 -0.33 -0.80 6.64
C LYS A 22 -1.14 -0.82 5.34
N GLN A 23 -2.46 -0.99 5.42
CA GLN A 23 -3.34 -0.90 4.25
C GLN A 23 -3.29 0.48 3.60
N SER A 24 -3.34 1.55 4.40
CA SER A 24 -3.21 2.94 3.90
C SER A 24 -1.86 3.15 3.19
N HIS A 25 -0.78 2.62 3.75
CA HIS A 25 0.54 2.70 3.12
C HIS A 25 0.58 1.96 1.77
N LEU A 26 -0.02 0.77 1.68
CA LEU A 26 -0.15 0.04 0.42
C LEU A 26 -0.98 0.81 -0.62
N GLN A 27 -2.09 1.43 -0.21
CA GLN A 27 -2.91 2.27 -1.08
C GLN A 27 -2.12 3.46 -1.62
N ASN A 28 -1.32 4.11 -0.78
CA ASN A 28 -0.46 5.22 -1.20
C ASN A 28 0.59 4.78 -2.22
N ALA A 29 1.25 3.63 -2.01
CA ALA A 29 2.19 3.07 -2.97
C ALA A 29 1.51 2.70 -4.30
N ALA A 30 0.32 2.11 -4.25
CA ALA A 30 -0.46 1.79 -5.45
C ALA A 30 -0.87 3.06 -6.22
N ARG A 31 -1.30 4.12 -5.51
CA ARG A 31 -1.64 5.41 -6.11
C ARG A 31 -0.41 6.03 -6.80
N ARG A 32 0.77 5.99 -6.18
CA ARG A 32 2.00 6.50 -6.78
C ARG A 32 2.35 5.79 -8.09
N VAL A 33 2.21 4.45 -8.14
CA VAL A 33 2.39 3.69 -9.38
C VAL A 33 1.42 4.14 -10.46
N GLN A 34 0.15 4.39 -10.10
CA GLN A 34 -0.86 4.84 -11.05
C GLN A 34 -0.58 6.26 -11.57
N GLU A 35 -0.18 7.18 -10.70
CA GLU A 35 0.22 8.55 -11.09
C GLU A 35 1.36 8.53 -12.10
N LEU A 36 2.40 7.72 -11.85
CA LEU A 36 3.56 7.60 -12.76
C LEU A 36 3.17 7.01 -14.12
N ARG A 37 2.22 6.06 -14.14
CA ARG A 37 1.66 5.53 -15.39
C ARG A 37 0.90 6.59 -16.17
N THR A 38 0.10 7.41 -15.50
CA THR A 38 -0.61 8.52 -16.14
C THR A 38 0.37 9.53 -16.74
N GLN A 39 1.42 9.91 -16.00
CA GLN A 39 2.46 10.82 -16.51
C GLN A 39 3.17 10.25 -17.74
N LEU A 40 3.44 8.95 -17.77
CA LEU A 40 4.06 8.30 -18.92
C LEU A 40 3.13 8.33 -20.14
N ALA A 41 1.84 8.03 -19.94
CA ALA A 41 0.83 8.09 -21.00
C ALA A 41 0.61 9.51 -21.53
N GLU A 42 0.77 10.55 -20.70
CA GLU A 42 0.71 11.95 -21.13
C GLU A 42 1.90 12.32 -22.03
N LEU A 43 3.10 11.80 -21.77
CA LEU A 43 4.28 12.03 -22.61
C LEU A 43 4.22 11.32 -23.97
N ASP A 44 3.38 10.28 -24.10
CA ASP A 44 3.15 9.59 -25.37
C ASP A 44 2.14 10.31 -26.27
N ARG A 45 1.46 11.36 -25.76
CA ARG A 45 0.52 12.14 -26.58
C ARG A 45 1.29 13.13 -27.44
N PRO A 46 1.09 13.14 -28.77
CA PRO A 46 1.73 14.11 -29.63
C PRO A 46 1.21 15.52 -29.30
N VAL A 47 2.11 16.42 -28.92
CA VAL A 47 1.79 17.85 -28.80
C VAL A 47 1.91 18.44 -30.20
N SER A 48 0.78 18.78 -30.81
CA SER A 48 0.76 19.39 -32.14
C SER A 48 1.09 20.87 -32.02
N GLU A 49 2.37 21.24 -32.07
CA GLU A 49 2.79 22.64 -32.14
C GLU A 49 2.90 23.10 -33.60
N CYS A 50 2.25 24.22 -33.90
CA CYS A 50 2.28 24.86 -35.23
C CYS A 50 3.52 25.76 -35.29
N PHE A 51 4.58 25.30 -35.95
CA PHE A 51 5.78 26.11 -36.20
C PHE A 51 5.75 26.69 -37.61
N ASP A 52 6.03 27.97 -37.78
CA ASP A 52 6.00 28.66 -39.09
C ASP A 52 7.22 28.33 -40.00
N ASP A 53 8.32 27.85 -39.42
CA ASP A 53 9.57 27.53 -40.14
C ASP A 53 9.99 26.05 -39.97
N PRO A 54 10.22 25.30 -41.07
CA PRO A 54 10.67 23.90 -41.03
C PRO A 54 12.01 23.66 -40.32
N SER A 55 12.96 24.60 -40.40
CA SER A 55 14.29 24.42 -39.80
C SER A 55 14.24 24.62 -38.28
N THR A 56 13.50 25.62 -37.83
CA THR A 56 13.16 25.84 -36.41
C THR A 56 12.36 24.64 -35.84
N ARG A 57 11.41 24.09 -36.61
CA ARG A 57 10.64 22.90 -36.24
C ARG A 57 11.53 21.67 -36.01
N ALA A 58 12.50 21.43 -36.89
CA ALA A 58 13.39 20.27 -36.80
C ALA A 58 14.30 20.34 -35.54
N GLY A 59 14.87 21.50 -35.24
CA GLY A 59 15.69 21.69 -34.03
C GLY A 59 14.88 21.59 -32.74
N ALA A 60 13.69 22.21 -32.70
CA ALA A 60 12.77 22.12 -31.56
C ALA A 60 12.31 20.67 -31.31
N ASN A 61 12.01 19.91 -32.37
CA ASN A 61 11.64 18.50 -32.27
C ASN A 61 12.76 17.66 -31.64
N LEU A 62 14.03 17.86 -32.01
CA LEU A 62 15.14 17.06 -31.48
C LEU A 62 15.39 17.32 -29.98
N LEU A 63 15.28 18.58 -29.55
CA LEU A 63 15.37 18.95 -28.14
C LEU A 63 14.19 18.39 -27.33
N TRP A 64 12.98 18.45 -27.89
CA TRP A 64 11.79 17.86 -27.30
C TRP A 64 11.92 16.34 -27.16
N GLU A 65 12.33 15.64 -28.22
CA GLU A 65 12.54 14.19 -28.22
C GLU A 65 13.56 13.77 -27.16
N THR A 66 14.69 14.48 -27.08
CA THR A 66 15.72 14.23 -26.06
C THR A 66 15.15 14.41 -24.65
N TRP A 67 14.41 15.51 -24.41
CA TRP A 67 13.74 15.75 -23.14
C TRP A 67 12.71 14.67 -22.79
N VAL A 68 11.89 14.24 -23.75
CA VAL A 68 10.90 13.15 -23.55
C VAL A 68 11.60 11.85 -23.19
N ILE A 69 12.70 11.49 -23.86
CA ILE A 69 13.48 10.28 -23.57
C ILE A 69 14.03 10.32 -22.13
N ASP A 70 14.66 11.42 -21.74
CA ASP A 70 15.21 11.59 -20.39
C ASP A 70 14.11 11.56 -19.33
N ARG A 71 12.97 12.21 -19.61
CA ARG A 71 11.83 12.23 -18.69
C ARG A 71 11.22 10.84 -18.53
N LYS A 72 11.02 10.09 -19.63
CA LYS A 72 10.55 8.70 -19.59
C LYS A 72 11.50 7.79 -18.82
N LYS A 73 12.80 7.94 -19.03
CA LYS A 73 13.83 7.20 -18.27
C LYS A 73 13.69 7.43 -16.77
N LYS A 74 13.54 8.70 -16.34
CA LYS A 74 13.34 9.06 -14.93
C LYS A 74 12.03 8.48 -14.37
N ILE A 75 10.92 8.61 -15.09
CA ILE A 75 9.62 8.05 -14.65
C ILE A 75 9.69 6.53 -14.52
N ASN A 76 10.36 5.83 -15.45
CA ASN A 76 10.53 4.39 -15.38
C ASN A 76 11.35 3.95 -14.15
N GLN A 77 12.41 4.69 -13.81
CA GLN A 77 13.18 4.46 -12.58
C GLN A 77 12.30 4.66 -11.34
N GLU A 78 11.57 5.78 -11.25
CA GLU A 78 10.64 6.04 -10.16
C GLU A 78 9.54 4.96 -10.06
N MET A 79 9.07 4.45 -11.20
CA MET A 79 8.05 3.40 -11.26
C MET A 79 8.60 2.06 -10.73
N ALA A 80 9.84 1.72 -11.03
CA ALA A 80 10.51 0.54 -10.48
C ALA A 80 10.63 0.63 -8.95
N HIS A 81 11.01 1.80 -8.42
CA HIS A 81 11.05 2.04 -6.97
C HIS A 81 9.66 1.93 -6.34
N ALA A 82 8.65 2.61 -6.91
CA ALA A 82 7.28 2.56 -6.40
C ALA A 82 6.67 1.14 -6.47
N ALA A 83 7.01 0.36 -7.49
CA ALA A 83 6.59 -1.03 -7.60
C ALA A 83 7.20 -1.90 -6.50
N ARG A 84 8.50 -1.72 -6.22
CA ARG A 84 9.17 -2.39 -5.08
C ARG A 84 8.51 -2.01 -3.76
N ASP A 85 8.30 -0.72 -3.51
CA ASP A 85 7.67 -0.24 -2.27
C ASP A 85 6.27 -0.83 -2.09
N ARG A 86 5.51 -0.98 -3.19
CA ARG A 86 4.20 -1.64 -3.18
C ARG A 86 4.29 -3.10 -2.76
N GLU A 87 5.24 -3.86 -3.30
CA GLU A 87 5.40 -5.28 -2.91
C GLU A 87 5.87 -5.41 -1.45
N GLU A 88 6.77 -4.55 -0.99
CA GLU A 88 7.16 -4.49 0.43
C GLU A 88 5.97 -4.13 1.34
N ALA A 89 5.12 -3.18 0.91
CA ALA A 89 3.91 -2.81 1.64
C ALA A 89 2.91 -3.97 1.69
N LYS A 90 2.72 -4.74 0.61
CA LYS A 90 1.86 -5.94 0.61
C LYS A 90 2.34 -6.97 1.63
N ALA A 91 3.64 -7.25 1.68
CA ALA A 91 4.20 -8.18 2.66
C ALA A 91 3.93 -7.71 4.10
N LYS A 92 4.08 -6.41 4.37
CA LYS A 92 3.78 -5.81 5.69
C LYS A 92 2.29 -5.90 6.04
N VAL A 93 1.40 -5.72 5.07
CA VAL A 93 -0.06 -5.89 5.26
C VAL A 93 -0.38 -7.35 5.59
N ALA A 94 0.17 -8.30 4.85
CA ALA A 94 -0.05 -9.73 5.11
C ALA A 94 0.42 -10.14 6.51
N GLN A 95 1.60 -9.66 6.94
CA GLN A 95 2.11 -9.90 8.29
C GLN A 95 1.21 -9.27 9.38
N ALA A 96 0.72 -8.05 9.16
CA ALA A 96 -0.17 -7.39 10.12
C ALA A 96 -1.53 -8.10 10.22
N LEU A 97 -2.07 -8.57 9.10
CA LEU A 97 -3.30 -9.36 9.06
C LEU A 97 -3.13 -10.68 9.81
N ALA A 98 -2.07 -11.43 9.52
CA ALA A 98 -1.79 -12.70 10.19
C ALA A 98 -1.69 -12.54 11.71
N LYS A 99 -1.05 -11.46 12.18
CA LYS A 99 -0.97 -11.12 13.62
C LYS A 99 -2.35 -10.81 14.22
N LEU A 100 -3.17 -10.05 13.51
CA LEU A 100 -4.53 -9.71 13.93
C LEU A 100 -5.41 -10.96 14.03
N GLU A 101 -5.36 -11.83 13.02
CA GLU A 101 -6.10 -13.09 12.99
C GLU A 101 -5.64 -14.05 14.09
N ALA A 102 -4.33 -14.19 14.31
CA ALA A 102 -3.79 -14.98 15.41
C ALA A 102 -4.28 -14.47 16.77
N ALA A 103 -4.27 -13.14 16.99
CA ALA A 103 -4.78 -12.56 18.23
C ALA A 103 -6.29 -12.80 18.42
N ARG A 104 -7.08 -12.79 17.33
CA ARG A 104 -8.51 -13.11 17.38
C ARG A 104 -8.76 -14.57 17.74
N ALA A 105 -8.01 -15.50 17.14
CA ALA A 105 -8.12 -16.91 17.47
C ALA A 105 -7.80 -17.17 18.96
N VAL A 106 -6.72 -16.59 19.47
CA VAL A 106 -6.35 -16.70 20.89
C VAL A 106 -7.41 -16.06 21.80
N TYR A 107 -7.99 -14.92 21.41
CA TYR A 107 -9.09 -14.31 22.16
C TYR A 107 -10.29 -15.25 22.28
N GLU A 108 -10.70 -15.89 21.18
CA GLU A 108 -11.83 -16.82 21.15
C GLU A 108 -11.56 -18.08 22.00
N ASP A 109 -10.34 -18.60 21.99
CA ASP A 109 -9.93 -19.73 22.82
C ASP A 109 -10.01 -19.38 24.32
N VAL A 110 -9.40 -18.25 24.72
CA VAL A 110 -9.40 -17.78 26.12
C VAL A 110 -10.82 -17.45 26.60
N LEU A 111 -11.66 -16.87 25.73
CA LEU A 111 -13.05 -16.60 26.04
C LEU A 111 -13.82 -17.90 26.30
N ARG A 112 -13.65 -18.92 25.43
CA ARG A 112 -14.27 -20.24 25.60
C ARG A 112 -13.84 -20.91 26.92
N GLU A 113 -12.56 -20.86 27.26
CA GLU A 113 -12.04 -21.39 28.53
C GLU A 113 -12.62 -20.66 29.75
N HIS A 114 -12.71 -19.33 29.68
CA HIS A 114 -13.26 -18.52 30.77
C HIS A 114 -14.75 -18.78 30.98
N LEU A 115 -15.53 -18.96 29.91
CA LEU A 115 -16.95 -19.35 30.01
C LEU A 115 -17.11 -20.75 30.61
N ARG A 116 -16.39 -21.75 30.11
CA ARG A 116 -16.39 -23.11 30.68
C ARG A 116 -16.03 -23.13 32.17
N SER A 117 -15.07 -22.29 32.58
CA SER A 117 -14.64 -22.19 33.97
C SER A 117 -15.70 -21.54 34.87
N LYS A 118 -16.49 -20.59 34.34
CA LYS A 118 -17.62 -20.00 35.06
C LYS A 118 -18.76 -20.99 35.24
N ASP A 119 -19.13 -21.71 34.17
CA ASP A 119 -20.22 -22.70 34.23
C ASP A 119 -19.92 -23.80 35.26
N ARG A 120 -18.68 -24.29 35.29
CA ARG A 120 -18.22 -25.26 36.30
C ARG A 120 -18.28 -24.74 37.73
N ARG A 121 -18.18 -23.43 37.96
CA ARG A 121 -18.26 -22.84 39.32
C ARG A 121 -19.70 -22.58 39.75
N ALA A 122 -20.61 -22.37 38.81
CA ALA A 122 -22.03 -22.16 39.08
C ALA A 122 -22.79 -23.47 39.35
N SER A 123 -22.20 -24.63 39.04
CA SER A 123 -22.76 -25.97 39.22
C SER A 123 -22.35 -26.66 40.54
N TRP A 124 -21.68 -25.94 41.45
CA TRP A 124 -21.39 -26.35 42.84
C TRP A 124 -22.21 -25.51 43.80
#